data_AF-A0A7Y5DAB1-F1
#
_entry.id   AF-A0A7Y5DAB1-F1
#
_cell.length_a   1.000
_cell.length_b   1.000
_cell.length_c   1.000
_cell.angle_alpha   90.00
_cell.angle_beta   90.00
_cell.angle_gamma   90.00
#
_symmetry.space_group_name_H-M   'P 1'
#
loop_
_entity.id
_entity.type
_entity.pdbx_description
1 polymer ?
#
loop_
_entity_poly.entity_id
_entity_poly.type
_entity_poly.pdbx_seq_one_letter_code
_entity_poly.pdbx_strand_id
1 'polypeptide(L)'
;MGIWWYFIATLIIELPIVFLFFRRDWKFALLIGSLLNLFTWPVLHILLFYTSIDINILEIGVAITESAGYYFLMQCSWKKALALGFIANAISYGTGIILNYFI
;
A
#
# COMPACT_ATOMS: atom_id res chain seq x y z
N MET A 1 -2.32 19.73 5.57
CA MET A 1 -3.19 18.99 4.62
C MET A 1 -4.12 18.08 5.42
N GLY A 2 -5.34 17.81 4.95
CA GLY A 2 -6.24 16.85 5.61
C GLY A 2 -5.78 15.40 5.44
N ILE A 3 -6.17 14.50 6.36
CA ILE A 3 -5.73 13.08 6.37
C ILE A 3 -6.01 12.36 5.03
N TRP A 4 -7.12 12.70 4.37
CA TRP A 4 -7.51 12.16 3.07
C TRP A 4 -6.58 12.54 1.92
N TRP A 5 -5.82 13.64 2.03
CA TRP A 5 -4.81 13.99 1.02
C TRP A 5 -3.64 13.01 1.05
N TYR A 6 -3.25 12.52 2.22
CA TYR A 6 -2.22 11.49 2.33
C TYR A 6 -2.69 10.17 1.72
N PHE A 7 -3.95 9.79 1.93
CA PHE A 7 -4.54 8.62 1.26
C PHE A 7 -4.49 8.74 -0.27
N ILE A 8 -4.88 9.90 -0.81
CA ILE A 8 -4.82 10.14 -2.26
C ILE A 8 -3.37 10.08 -2.76
N ALA A 9 -2.42 10.66 -2.02
CA ALA A 9 -1.00 10.57 -2.36
C ALA A 9 -0.50 9.12 -2.38
N THR A 10 -0.90 8.30 -1.40
CA THR A 10 -0.61 6.85 -1.38
C THR A 10 -1.13 6.18 -2.65
N LEU A 11 -2.40 6.39 -3.02
CA LEU A 11 -2.95 5.81 -4.25
C LEU A 11 -2.22 6.27 -5.51
N ILE A 12 -1.87 7.56 -5.60
CA ILE A 12 -1.13 8.11 -6.75
C ILE A 12 0.24 7.46 -6.89
N ILE A 13 0.89 7.10 -5.78
CA ILE A 13 2.22 6.48 -5.78
C ILE A 13 2.12 4.98 -6.06
N GLU A 14 1.19 4.28 -5.41
CA GLU A 14 1.13 2.82 -5.43
C GLU A 14 0.47 2.26 -6.69
N LEU A 15 -0.62 2.87 -7.16
CA LEU A 15 -1.37 2.36 -8.32
C LEU A 15 -0.53 2.29 -9.62
N PRO A 16 0.37 3.24 -9.93
CA PRO A 16 1.32 3.08 -11.03
C PRO A 16 2.24 1.87 -10.89
N ILE A 17 2.67 1.55 -9.67
CA ILE A 17 3.51 0.38 -9.40
C ILE A 17 2.70 -0.90 -9.66
N VAL A 18 1.46 -0.95 -9.19
CA VAL A 18 0.52 -2.05 -9.48
C VAL A 18 0.31 -2.25 -10.99
N PHE A 19 0.11 -1.15 -11.72
CA PHE A 19 -0.03 -1.16 -13.17
C PHE A 19 1.21 -1.79 -13.86
N LEU A 20 2.42 -1.43 -13.41
CA LEU A 20 3.66 -1.99 -13.96
C LEU A 20 3.78 -3.50 -13.75
N PHE A 21 3.31 -4.02 -12.61
CA PHE A 21 3.34 -5.45 -12.30
C PHE A 21 2.26 -6.24 -13.04
N PHE A 22 1.10 -5.63 -13.34
CA PHE A 22 -0.06 -6.31 -13.94
C PHE A 22 -0.53 -5.66 -15.23
N ARG A 23 0.37 -5.42 -16.18
CA ARG A 23 0.06 -4.74 -17.45
C ARG A 23 -1.08 -5.37 -18.25
N ARG A 24 -1.20 -6.70 -18.26
CA ARG A 24 -2.24 -7.42 -19.03
C ARG A 24 -3.63 -7.26 -18.41
N ASP A 25 -3.69 -7.34 -17.08
CA ASP A 25 -4.94 -7.39 -16.31
C ASP A 25 -5.11 -6.09 -15.49
N TRP A 26 -4.61 -4.98 -16.04
CA TRP A 26 -4.36 -3.74 -15.29
C TRP A 26 -5.61 -3.14 -14.67
N LYS A 27 -6.76 -3.21 -15.36
CA LYS A 27 -8.03 -2.68 -14.83
C LYS A 27 -8.43 -3.38 -13.54
N PHE A 28 -8.34 -4.71 -13.55
CA PHE A 28 -8.65 -5.52 -12.38
C PHE A 28 -7.60 -5.33 -11.29
N ALA A 29 -6.32 -5.27 -11.66
CA ALA A 29 -5.23 -5.02 -10.71
C ALA A 29 -5.37 -3.66 -10.00
N LEU A 30 -5.71 -2.59 -10.73
CA LEU A 30 -5.93 -1.27 -10.14
C LEU A 30 -7.14 -1.24 -9.20
N LEU A 31 -8.22 -1.96 -9.55
CA LEU A 31 -9.36 -2.13 -8.66
C LEU A 31 -8.93 -2.85 -7.37
N ILE A 32 -8.21 -3.97 -7.48
CA ILE A 32 -7.71 -4.71 -6.32
C ILE A 32 -6.77 -3.84 -5.48
N GLY A 33 -5.83 -3.14 -6.10
CA GLY A 33 -4.90 -2.25 -5.36
C GLY A 33 -5.62 -1.12 -4.64
N SER A 34 -6.64 -0.53 -5.26
CA SER A 34 -7.47 0.51 -4.64
C SER A 34 -8.26 -0.04 -3.45
N LEU A 35 -8.83 -1.24 -3.58
CA LEU A 35 -9.59 -1.89 -2.50
C LEU A 35 -8.69 -2.31 -1.34
N LEU A 36 -7.49 -2.81 -1.63
CA LEU A 36 -6.50 -3.14 -0.61
C LEU A 36 -6.10 -1.89 0.17
N ASN A 37 -5.74 -0.80 -0.51
CA ASN A 37 -5.43 0.48 0.12
C ASN A 37 -6.61 1.05 0.93
N LEU A 38 -7.84 0.96 0.40
CA LEU A 38 -9.04 1.41 1.10
C LEU A 38 -9.30 0.61 2.38
N PHE A 39 -8.80 -0.62 2.46
CA PHE A 39 -8.89 -1.45 3.65
C PHE A 39 -7.70 -1.24 4.60
N THR A 40 -6.46 -1.32 4.09
CA THR A 40 -5.24 -1.27 4.90
C THR A 40 -5.00 0.11 5.48
N TRP A 41 -5.27 1.19 4.74
CA TRP A 41 -4.97 2.54 5.18
C TRP A 41 -5.80 2.98 6.41
N PRO A 42 -7.14 2.78 6.46
CA PRO A 42 -7.90 3.06 7.68
C PRO A 42 -7.49 2.17 8.86
N VAL A 43 -7.21 0.89 8.61
CA VAL A 43 -6.76 -0.05 9.66
C VAL A 43 -5.42 0.40 10.24
N LEU A 44 -4.46 0.76 9.37
CA LEU A 44 -3.16 1.33 9.77
C LEU A 44 -3.35 2.56 10.65
N HIS A 45 -4.23 3.49 10.26
CA HIS A 45 -4.48 4.72 11.03
C HIS A 45 -5.11 4.42 12.40
N ILE A 46 -6.07 3.49 12.46
CA ILE A 46 -6.65 3.07 13.74
C ILE A 46 -5.55 2.47 14.64
N LEU A 47 -4.70 1.58 14.11
CA LEU A 47 -3.63 1.00 14.90
C LEU A 47 -2.61 2.05 15.35
N LEU A 48 -2.25 2.99 14.46
CA LEU A 48 -1.30 4.05 14.77
C LEU A 48 -1.79 4.99 15.89
N PHE A 49 -3.08 5.35 15.89
CA PHE A 49 -3.61 6.29 16.87
C PHE A 49 -4.11 5.65 18.18
N TYR A 50 -4.44 4.36 18.16
CA TYR A 50 -5.02 3.67 19.32
C TYR A 50 -4.10 2.62 19.95
N THR A 51 -2.88 2.43 19.43
CA THR A 51 -1.90 1.51 19.99
C THR A 51 -0.53 2.17 20.13
N SER A 52 0.39 1.52 20.84
CA SER A 52 1.79 1.95 20.97
C SER A 52 2.73 1.19 20.03
N ILE A 53 2.20 0.60 18.95
CA ILE A 53 2.98 -0.16 17.99
C ILE A 53 3.80 0.80 17.12
N ASP A 54 5.07 0.46 16.89
CA ASP A 54 5.94 1.24 16.02
C ASP A 54 5.40 1.29 14.58
N ILE A 55 5.42 2.48 13.98
CA ILE A 55 4.92 2.71 12.61
C ILE A 55 5.60 1.78 11.60
N ASN A 56 6.91 1.51 11.73
CA ASN A 56 7.62 0.65 10.79
C ASN A 56 7.13 -0.81 10.87
N ILE A 57 6.74 -1.26 12.06
CA ILE A 57 6.13 -2.59 12.25
C ILE A 57 4.76 -2.64 11.60
N LEU A 58 3.96 -1.58 11.75
CA LEU A 58 2.63 -1.50 11.13
C LEU A 58 2.73 -1.50 9.59
N GLU A 59 3.67 -0.76 9.01
CA GLU A 59 3.92 -0.72 7.57
C GLU A 59 4.37 -2.08 7.01
N ILE A 60 5.21 -2.82 7.75
CA ILE A 60 5.54 -4.21 7.40
C ILE A 60 4.27 -5.07 7.41
N GLY A 61 3.40 -4.89 8.41
CA GLY A 61 2.10 -5.56 8.49
C GLY A 61 1.23 -5.26 7.26
N VAL A 62 1.12 -3.99 6.87
CA VAL A 62 0.39 -3.56 5.67
C VAL A 62 0.97 -4.22 4.42
N ALA A 63 2.28 -4.13 4.19
CA ALA A 63 2.94 -4.76 3.05
C ALA A 63 2.67 -6.27 2.97
N ILE A 64 2.67 -6.99 4.10
CA ILE A 64 2.33 -8.42 4.17
C ILE A 64 0.85 -8.65 3.84
N THR A 65 -0.06 -7.88 4.43
CA THR A 65 -1.51 -7.99 4.19
C THR A 65 -1.85 -7.73 2.73
N GLU A 66 -1.27 -6.69 2.12
CA GLU A 66 -1.48 -6.40 0.70
C GLU A 66 -0.87 -7.45 -0.20
N SER A 67 0.32 -7.96 0.13
CA SER A 67 0.93 -9.08 -0.60
C SER A 67 0.03 -10.32 -0.59
N ALA A 68 -0.57 -10.65 0.56
CA ALA A 68 -1.55 -11.73 0.64
C ALA A 68 -2.79 -11.42 -0.21
N GLY A 69 -3.29 -10.18 -0.16
CA GLY A 69 -4.39 -9.70 -0.99
C GLY A 69 -4.13 -9.90 -2.49
N TYR A 70 -2.97 -9.45 -2.99
CA TYR A 70 -2.59 -9.66 -4.39
C TYR A 70 -2.41 -11.14 -4.74
N TYR A 71 -1.84 -11.95 -3.84
CA TYR A 71 -1.72 -13.38 -4.06
C TYR A 71 -3.08 -14.04 -4.28
N PHE A 72 -4.04 -13.82 -3.38
CA PHE A 72 -5.36 -14.45 -3.44
C PHE A 72 -6.26 -13.88 -4.54
N LEU A 73 -6.28 -12.55 -4.71
CA LEU A 73 -7.22 -11.88 -5.61
C LEU A 73 -6.72 -11.83 -7.07
N MET A 74 -5.40 -11.70 -7.28
CA MET A 74 -4.82 -11.72 -8.62
C MET A 74 -4.30 -13.09 -9.05
N GLN A 75 -4.40 -14.11 -8.18
CA GLN A 75 -3.93 -15.48 -8.41
C GLN A 75 -2.50 -15.55 -8.96
N CYS A 76 -1.64 -14.67 -8.45
CA CYS A 76 -0.26 -14.54 -8.92
C CYS A 76 0.71 -15.35 -8.05
N SER A 77 1.98 -15.46 -8.45
CA SER A 77 2.97 -16.15 -7.62
C SER A 77 3.31 -15.34 -6.37
N TRP A 78 3.58 -16.04 -5.25
CA TRP A 78 3.99 -15.40 -3.99
C TRP A 78 5.15 -14.42 -4.15
N LYS A 79 6.15 -14.76 -5.00
CA LYS A 79 7.28 -13.86 -5.28
C LYS A 79 6.83 -12.54 -5.88
N LYS A 80 5.89 -12.59 -6.84
CA LYS A 80 5.35 -11.38 -7.48
C LYS A 80 4.50 -10.57 -6.52
N ALA A 81 3.67 -11.24 -5.71
CA ALA A 81 2.81 -10.60 -4.73
C ALA A 81 3.60 -9.88 -3.63
N LEU A 82 4.61 -10.56 -3.05
CA LEU A 82 5.52 -9.99 -2.05
C LEU A 82 6.33 -8.83 -2.63
N ALA A 83 6.90 -9.00 -3.82
CA ALA A 83 7.64 -7.93 -4.46
C ALA A 83 6.74 -6.69 -4.67
N LEU A 84 5.52 -6.86 -5.15
CA LEU A 84 4.59 -5.75 -5.32
C LEU A 84 4.24 -5.09 -3.99
N GLY A 85 3.77 -5.86 -3.00
CA GLY A 85 3.32 -5.30 -1.73
C GLY A 85 4.43 -4.55 -1.00
N PHE A 86 5.64 -5.11 -0.93
CA PHE A 86 6.76 -4.44 -0.28
C PHE A 86 7.28 -3.24 -1.09
N ILE A 87 7.39 -3.33 -2.42
CA ILE A 87 7.89 -2.21 -3.23
C ILE A 87 6.90 -1.04 -3.21
N ALA A 88 5.61 -1.29 -3.39
CA ALA A 88 4.59 -0.25 -3.40
C ALA A 88 4.54 0.49 -2.05
N ASN A 89 4.43 -0.24 -0.94
CA ASN A 89 4.35 0.34 0.39
C ASN A 89 5.67 0.99 0.81
N ALA A 90 6.83 0.41 0.51
CA ALA A 90 8.12 1.04 0.84
C ALA A 90 8.32 2.37 0.11
N ILE A 91 7.92 2.45 -1.17
CA ILE A 91 8.01 3.69 -1.94
C ILE A 91 7.00 4.71 -1.41
N SER A 92 5.75 4.32 -1.13
CA SER A 92 4.74 5.26 -0.62
C SER A 92 5.10 5.78 0.77
N TYR A 93 5.51 4.89 1.69
CA TYR A 93 5.97 5.24 3.03
C TYR A 93 7.22 6.12 3.00
N GLY A 94 8.23 5.74 2.21
CA GLY A 94 9.45 6.54 2.05
C GLY A 94 9.17 7.93 1.48
N THR A 95 8.25 8.03 0.53
CA THR A 95 7.78 9.32 0.00
C THR A 95 7.05 10.12 1.09
N GLY A 96 6.23 9.46 1.91
CA GLY A 96 5.57 10.08 3.07
C GLY A 96 6.55 10.68 4.07
N ILE A 97 7.62 9.95 4.43
CA ILE A 97 8.71 10.45 5.30
C ILE A 97 9.36 11.69 4.68
N ILE A 98 9.71 11.62 3.40
CA ILE A 98 10.35 12.72 2.68
C ILE A 98 9.45 13.96 2.68
N LEU A 99 8.18 13.80 2.33
CA LEU A 99 7.21 14.90 2.34
C LEU A 99 7.07 15.51 3.74
N ASN A 100 7.07 14.69 4.80
CA ASN A 100 7.01 15.17 6.18
C ASN A 100 8.29 15.92 6.60
N TYR A 101 9.45 15.56 6.03
CA TYR A 101 10.71 16.24 6.34
C TYR A 101 10.84 17.61 5.65
N PHE A 102 10.25 17.78 4.46
CA PHE A 102 10.37 19.01 3.65
C PHE A 102 9.22 20.01 3.85
N ILE A 103 8.13 19.62 4.52
CA ILE A 103 6.93 20.44 4.77
C ILE A 103 6.81 20.71 6.27
#